data_AF-A0A3M1LKI2-F1
#
_entry.id   AF-A0A3M1LKI2-F1
#
_cell.length_a   1.000
_cell.length_b   1.000
_cell.length_c   1.000
_cell.angle_alpha   90.00
_cell.angle_beta   90.00
_cell.angle_gamma   90.00
#
_symmetry.space_group_name_H-M   'P 1'
#
loop_
_entity.id
_entity.type
_entity.pdbx_description
1 polymer ?
#
loop_
_entity_poly.entity_id
_entity_poly.type
_entity_poly.pdbx_seq_one_letter_code
_entity_poly.pdbx_strand_id
1 'polypeptide(L)' 'AEYGITIPAVIEDRYLFGTQFHPEKSGDNGEVILKNFVELIE' A
#
# COMPACT_ATOMS: atom_id res chain seq x y z
N ALA A 1 -16.68 6.01 21.59
CA ALA A 1 -16.34 4.59 21.35
C ALA A 1 -15.51 4.54 20.09
N GLU A 2 -14.25 4.14 20.17
CA GLU A 2 -13.49 3.79 18.96
C GLU A 2 -13.98 2.42 18.49
N TYR A 3 -14.36 2.33 17.22
CA TYR A 3 -14.80 1.10 16.58
C TYR A 3 -13.66 0.61 15.68
N GLY A 4 -13.27 -0.65 15.80
CA GLY A 4 -12.21 -1.26 14.99
C GLY A 4 -11.05 -1.82 15.82
N ILE A 5 -10.16 -2.54 15.14
CA ILE A 5 -8.88 -3.00 15.67
C ILE A 5 -7.75 -2.39 14.83
N THR A 6 -6.58 -2.20 15.43
CA THR A 6 -5.39 -1.81 14.67
C THR A 6 -4.93 -2.97 13.80
N ILE A 7 -4.86 -2.75 12.49
CA ILE A 7 -4.32 -3.71 11.52
C ILE A 7 -3.23 -3.03 10.70
N PRO A 8 -2.25 -3.81 10.18
CA PRO A 8 -1.29 -3.27 9.23
C PRO A 8 -2.00 -2.89 7.92
N ALA A 9 -1.85 -1.65 7.48
CA ALA A 9 -2.35 -1.20 6.18
C ALA A 9 -1.40 -1.58 5.04
N VAL A 10 -0.09 -1.63 5.33
CA VAL A 10 1.00 -1.95 4.41
C VAL A 10 2.03 -2.81 5.13
N ILE A 11 2.65 -3.74 4.42
CA ILE A 11 3.77 -4.56 4.88
C ILE A 11 4.91 -4.56 3.85
N GLU A 12 6.13 -4.76 4.33
CA GLU A 12 7.33 -4.93 3.50
C GLU A 12 8.27 -5.98 4.15
N ASP A 13 8.87 -6.84 3.33
CA ASP A 13 10.01 -7.70 3.67
C ASP A 13 10.90 -7.91 2.43
N ARG A 14 11.99 -7.15 2.35
CA ARG A 14 12.97 -7.14 1.26
C ARG A 14 12.35 -6.80 -0.10
N TYR A 15 11.90 -7.82 -0.82
CA TYR A 15 11.32 -7.69 -2.16
C TYR A 15 9.81 -7.96 -2.15
N LEU A 16 9.23 -8.27 -0.98
CA LEU A 16 7.81 -8.50 -0.81
C LEU A 16 7.14 -7.24 -0.26
N PHE A 17 6.12 -6.77 -0.96
CA PHE A 17 5.30 -5.61 -0.56
C PHE A 17 3.83 -6.01 -0.62
N GLY A 18 3.02 -5.52 0.32
CA GLY A 18 1.59 -5.81 0.34
C GLY A 18 0.77 -4.67 0.93
N THR A 19 -0.41 -4.45 0.37
CA THR A 19 -1.39 -3.48 0.86
C THR A 19 -2.66 -4.21 1.26
N GLN A 20 -3.27 -3.82 2.39
CA GLN A 20 -4.59 -4.32 2.76
C GLN A 20 -5.69 -3.68 1.90
N PHE A 21 -5.45 -2.46 1.40
CA PHE A 21 -6.34 -1.75 0.49
C PHE A 21 -5.95 -1.99 -0.97
N HIS A 22 -6.82 -1.55 -1.87
CA HIS A 22 -6.65 -1.60 -3.32
C HIS A 22 -6.03 -0.29 -3.82
N PRO A 23 -4.70 -0.21 -4.05
CA PRO A 23 -4.06 1.00 -4.53
C PRO A 23 -4.64 1.44 -5.88
N GLU A 24 -5.04 0.51 -6.75
CA GLU A 24 -5.67 0.79 -8.05
C GLU A 24 -7.06 1.45 -7.96
N LYS A 25 -7.69 1.41 -6.77
CA LYS A 25 -8.99 2.04 -6.50
C LYS A 25 -8.88 3.28 -5.61
N SER A 26 -7.66 3.74 -5.34
CA SER A 26 -7.37 4.83 -4.40
C SER A 26 -7.05 6.18 -5.07
N GLY A 27 -7.37 6.32 -6.37
CA GLY A 27 -7.17 7.55 -7.15
C GLY A 27 -5.72 8.01 -7.21
N ASP A 28 -5.48 9.32 -7.20
CA ASP A 28 -4.16 9.93 -7.31
C ASP A 28 -3.16 9.39 -6.25
N ASN A 29 -3.63 9.15 -5.02
CA ASN A 29 -2.80 8.58 -3.96
C ASN A 29 -2.39 7.14 -4.26
N GLY A 30 -3.31 6.36 -4.85
CA GLY A 30 -3.05 5.00 -5.29
C GLY A 30 -2.04 4.94 -6.44
N GLU A 31 -2.14 5.88 -7.38
CA GLU A 31 -1.20 6.01 -8.49
C GLU A 31 0.23 6.28 -7.99
N VAL A 32 0.40 7.18 -7.01
CA VAL A 32 1.70 7.45 -6.39
C VAL A 32 2.31 6.18 -5.78
N ILE A 33 1.51 5.37 -5.07
CA ILE A 33 1.98 4.12 -4.47
C ILE A 33 2.45 3.13 -5.54
N LEU A 34 1.68 2.98 -6.63
CA LEU A 34 2.03 2.06 -7.72
C LEU A 34 3.29 2.53 -8.48
N LYS A 35 3.44 3.84 -8.72
CA LYS A 35 4.64 4.42 -9.34
C LYS A 35 5.87 4.15 -8.49
N ASN A 36 5.80 4.47 -7.19
CA ASN A 36 6.90 4.20 -6.27
C ASN A 36 7.28 2.72 -6.25
N PHE A 37 6.31 1.81 -6.31
CA PHE A 37 6.59 0.37 -6.34
C PHE A 37 7.34 -0.06 -7.61
N VAL A 38 6.98 0.49 -8.77
CA VAL A 38 7.68 0.22 -10.04
C VAL A 38 9.07 0.85 -10.06
N GLU A 39 9.25 2.04 -9.51
CA GLU A 39 10.56 2.70 -9.43
C GLU A 39 11.58 1.92 -8.56
N LEU A 40 11.14 1.02 -7.68
CA LEU A 40 12.05 0.19 -6.88
C LEU A 40 12.79 -0.88 -7.69
N ILE A 41 12.31 -1.20 -8.90
CA ILE A 41 12.92 -2.19 -9.80
C ILE A 41 13.64 -1.57 -11.00
N GLU A 42 13.61 -0.24 -11.13
CA GLU A 42 14.37 0.53 -12.14
C GLU A 42 15.77 0.92 -11.62
#